data_AF-A0A7C4DJI9-F1
#
_entry.id   AF-A0A7C4DJI9-F1
#
_cell.length_a   1.000
_cell.length_b   1.000
_cell.length_c   1.000
_cell.angle_alpha   90.00
_cell.angle_beta   90.00
_cell.angle_gamma   90.00
#
_symmetry.space_group_name_H-M   'P 1'
#
loop_
_entity.id
_entity.type
_entity.pdbx_description
1 polymer ?
#
loop_
_entity_poly.entity_id
_entity_poly.type
_entity_poly.pdbx_seq_one_letter_code
_entity_poly.pdbx_strand_id
1 'polypeptide(L)'
;GEVELAKEPAQHSTPGPPRPRANYGHTEYRQKRQERLDHDHGLCLFCKAPATTVQHVTYRRAGGQENLDDLRSLCRLCHDAVTMLEYGLGLGLDRINPEEPRWRDRIIRKRDEIIKFRSLQTRRRRMAAEEVE
;
A
#
# COMPACT_ATOMS: atom_id res chain seq x y z
N GLY A 1 -45.02 -33.48 3.88
CA GLY A 1 -44.92 -32.11 3.37
C GLY A 1 -43.50 -31.91 2.91
N GLU A 2 -43.28 -31.81 1.61
CA GLU A 2 -41.95 -31.52 1.05
C GLU A 2 -41.67 -30.04 1.24
N VAL A 3 -40.51 -29.73 1.82
CA VAL A 3 -40.04 -28.36 2.00
C VAL A 3 -39.15 -28.03 0.80
N GLU A 4 -39.65 -27.19 -0.11
CA GLU A 4 -38.82 -26.65 -1.20
C GLU A 4 -37.76 -25.70 -0.63
N LEU A 5 -36.50 -26.00 -0.93
CA LEU A 5 -35.36 -25.14 -0.59
C LEU A 5 -35.35 -23.93 -1.54
N ALA A 6 -35.35 -22.73 -0.97
CA ALA A 6 -35.29 -21.49 -1.75
C ALA A 6 -33.99 -21.42 -2.57
N LYS A 7 -34.12 -21.11 -3.86
CA LYS A 7 -33.01 -21.05 -4.82
C LYS A 7 -32.09 -19.84 -4.62
N GLU A 8 -32.53 -18.84 -3.87
CA GLU A 8 -31.80 -17.59 -3.65
C GLU A 8 -31.73 -17.25 -2.15
N PRO A 9 -30.61 -16.68 -1.69
CA PRO A 9 -30.47 -16.25 -0.32
C PRO A 9 -31.42 -15.08 -0.04
N ALA A 10 -32.19 -15.19 1.04
CA ALA A 10 -33.14 -14.16 1.47
C ALA A 10 -32.49 -12.82 1.88
N GLN A 11 -31.16 -12.74 1.89
CA GLN A 11 -30.40 -11.55 2.30
C GLN A 11 -29.37 -11.20 1.22
N HIS A 12 -29.44 -9.97 0.74
CA HIS A 12 -28.39 -9.37 -0.07
C HIS A 12 -27.27 -8.85 0.84
N SER A 13 -26.01 -9.07 0.44
CA SER A 13 -24.86 -8.50 1.14
C SER A 13 -24.98 -6.98 1.20
N THR A 14 -24.86 -6.39 2.39
CA THR A 14 -24.86 -4.93 2.53
C THR A 14 -23.69 -4.33 1.75
N PRO A 15 -23.90 -3.28 0.94
CA PRO A 15 -22.81 -2.59 0.27
C PRO A 15 -21.80 -2.08 1.30
N GLY A 16 -20.51 -2.29 1.04
CA GLY A 16 -19.46 -1.71 1.87
C GLY A 16 -19.55 -0.18 1.88
N PRO A 17 -19.12 0.50 2.96
CA PRO A 17 -19.15 1.95 3.02
C PRO A 17 -18.36 2.57 1.86
N PRO A 18 -18.80 3.73 1.33
CA PRO A 18 -18.11 4.41 0.25
C PRO A 18 -16.68 4.73 0.68
N ARG A 19 -15.70 4.25 -0.09
CA ARG A 19 -14.28 4.52 0.18
C ARG A 19 -13.85 5.73 -0.66
N PRO A 20 -13.38 6.83 -0.03
CA PRO A 20 -12.79 7.93 -0.78
C PRO A 20 -11.61 7.40 -1.59
N ARG A 21 -11.59 7.69 -2.89
CA ARG A 21 -10.49 7.32 -3.78
C ARG A 21 -9.60 8.54 -3.93
N ALA A 22 -8.29 8.36 -3.75
CA ALA A 22 -7.33 9.42 -4.05
C ALA A 22 -7.48 9.83 -5.53
N ASN A 23 -7.72 11.12 -5.77
CA ASN A 23 -7.80 11.66 -7.11
C ASN A 23 -6.39 11.99 -7.62
N TYR A 24 -5.72 10.98 -8.18
CA TYR A 24 -4.35 11.10 -8.71
C TYR A 24 -4.23 12.06 -9.91
N GLY A 25 -5.36 12.48 -10.50
CA GLY A 25 -5.42 13.46 -11.59
C GLY A 25 -5.48 14.91 -11.10
N HIS A 26 -5.76 15.14 -9.81
CA HIS A 26 -5.84 16.50 -9.26
C HIS A 26 -4.45 17.14 -9.17
N THR A 27 -4.31 18.37 -9.66
CA THR A 27 -3.05 19.12 -9.65
C THR A 27 -2.53 19.33 -8.22
N GLU A 28 -3.44 19.55 -7.27
CA GLU A 28 -3.09 19.71 -5.86
C GLU A 28 -2.45 18.46 -5.25
N TYR A 29 -2.90 17.26 -5.63
CA TYR A 29 -2.29 16.00 -5.17
C TYR A 29 -0.84 15.91 -5.62
N ARG A 30 -0.58 16.26 -6.90
CA ARG A 30 0.78 16.23 -7.45
C ARG A 30 1.69 17.24 -6.77
N GLN A 31 1.18 18.43 -6.49
CA GLN A 31 1.93 19.48 -5.77
C GLN A 31 2.27 19.03 -4.35
N LYS A 32 1.28 18.56 -3.57
CA LYS A 32 1.50 18.08 -2.20
C LYS A 32 2.43 16.87 -2.13
N ARG A 33 2.36 15.98 -3.12
CA ARG A 33 3.27 14.85 -3.25
C ARG A 33 4.71 15.32 -3.45
N GLN A 34 4.92 16.32 -4.31
CA GLN A 34 6.24 16.88 -4.55
C GLN A 34 6.75 17.61 -3.31
N GLU A 35 5.92 18.45 -2.70
CA GLU A 35 6.22 19.17 -1.46
C GLU A 35 6.64 18.22 -0.33
N ARG A 36 5.93 17.08 -0.18
CA ARG A 36 6.30 16.05 0.80
C ARG A 36 7.66 15.43 0.52
N LEU A 37 7.95 15.13 -0.75
CA LEU A 37 9.25 14.58 -1.15
C LEU A 37 10.36 15.58 -0.89
N ASP A 38 10.15 16.86 -1.22
CA ASP A 38 11.13 17.92 -1.01
C ASP A 38 11.40 18.15 0.49
N HIS A 39 10.33 18.16 1.30
CA HIS A 39 10.43 18.24 2.76
C HIS A 39 11.24 17.08 3.35
N ASP A 40 11.04 15.87 2.85
CA ASP A 40 11.78 14.69 3.31
C ASP A 40 13.15 14.53 2.60
N HIS A 41 13.62 15.55 1.86
CA HIS A 41 14.87 15.58 1.08
C HIS A 41 15.01 14.45 0.06
N GLY A 42 13.88 13.96 -0.47
CA GLY A 42 13.84 12.82 -1.38
C GLY A 42 14.26 11.51 -0.71
N LEU A 43 14.21 11.41 0.63
CA LEU A 43 14.58 10.22 1.38
C LEU A 43 13.36 9.50 1.94
N CYS A 44 13.45 8.17 1.95
CA CYS A 44 12.47 7.30 2.58
C CYS A 44 12.52 7.51 4.09
N LEU A 45 11.42 7.92 4.71
CA LEU A 45 11.39 8.17 6.16
C LEU A 45 11.74 6.93 6.97
N PHE A 46 11.39 5.75 6.46
CA PHE A 46 11.63 4.47 7.12
C PHE A 46 13.08 3.99 7.03
N CYS A 47 13.62 3.85 5.81
CA CYS A 47 14.93 3.21 5.59
C CYS A 47 16.01 4.15 5.03
N LYS A 48 15.70 5.44 4.84
CA LYS A 48 16.61 6.49 4.32
C LYS A 48 17.17 6.26 2.91
N ALA A 49 16.70 5.24 2.19
CA ALA A 49 16.96 5.09 0.76
C ALA A 49 16.20 6.16 -0.06
N PRO A 50 16.57 6.45 -1.32
CA PRO A 50 15.83 7.41 -2.15
C PRO A 50 14.34 7.09 -2.21
N ALA A 51 13.51 8.07 -1.85
CA ALA A 51 12.06 7.99 -1.94
C ALA A 51 11.62 8.30 -3.37
N THR A 52 10.76 7.43 -3.90
CA THR A 52 10.17 7.61 -5.24
C THR A 52 8.66 7.64 -5.19
N THR A 53 8.08 7.39 -4.01
CA THR A 53 6.64 7.24 -3.79
C THR A 53 6.23 7.90 -2.48
N VAL A 54 4.95 8.22 -2.36
CA VAL A 54 4.36 8.78 -1.15
C VAL A 54 3.20 7.88 -0.74
N GLN A 55 3.20 7.45 0.51
CA GLN A 55 2.15 6.64 1.14
C GLN A 55 1.17 7.53 1.88
N HIS A 56 -0.11 7.21 1.83
CA HIS A 56 -1.13 7.85 2.67
C HIS A 56 -1.25 7.09 3.99
N VAL A 57 -1.11 7.80 5.10
CA VAL A 57 -1.32 7.26 6.45
C VAL A 57 -2.78 7.41 6.89
N THR A 58 -3.48 8.44 6.41
CA THR A 58 -4.93 8.57 6.59
C THR A 58 -5.60 8.96 5.28
N TYR A 59 -6.75 8.32 4.98
CA TYR A 59 -7.57 8.66 3.80
C TYR A 59 -8.69 9.65 4.12
N ARG A 60 -8.78 10.13 5.36
CA ARG A 60 -9.91 10.96 5.83
C ARG A 60 -10.05 12.27 5.05
N ARG A 61 -8.96 12.78 4.48
CA ARG A 61 -8.90 14.00 3.66
C ARG A 61 -8.48 13.77 2.21
N ALA A 62 -8.42 12.50 1.78
CA ALA A 62 -7.98 12.14 0.44
C ALA A 62 -8.97 12.66 -0.61
N GLY A 63 -8.48 13.46 -1.58
CA GLY A 63 -9.30 14.02 -2.66
C GLY A 63 -9.49 15.54 -2.70
N GLY A 64 -8.65 16.34 -2.03
CA GLY A 64 -8.62 17.80 -2.19
C GLY A 64 -8.17 18.61 -0.97
N GLN A 65 -8.08 17.99 0.21
CA GLN A 65 -7.67 18.69 1.46
C GLN A 65 -6.57 17.94 2.21
N GLU A 66 -5.78 17.14 1.51
CA GLU A 66 -4.70 16.34 2.13
C GLU A 66 -3.70 17.25 2.82
N ASN A 67 -3.33 16.93 4.06
CA ASN A 67 -2.24 17.63 4.72
C ASN A 67 -0.92 16.90 4.46
N LEU A 68 0.21 17.59 4.54
CA LEU A 68 1.53 16.95 4.48
C LEU A 68 1.67 15.84 5.53
N ASP A 69 1.02 16.00 6.69
CA ASP A 69 0.97 15.02 7.77
C ASP A 69 0.21 13.73 7.43
N ASP A 70 -0.63 13.74 6.39
CA ASP A 70 -1.33 12.53 5.94
C ASP A 70 -0.46 11.71 4.97
N LEU A 71 0.66 12.26 4.52
CA LEU A 71 1.55 11.71 3.50
C LEU A 71 2.91 11.32 4.08
N ARG A 72 3.54 10.25 3.57
CA ARG A 72 4.89 9.82 3.99
C ARG A 72 5.75 9.42 2.80
N SER A 73 6.93 10.02 2.65
CA SER A 73 7.86 9.66 1.57
C SER A 73 8.49 8.30 1.85
N LEU A 74 8.32 7.38 0.89
CA LEU A 74 8.85 6.02 0.95
C LEU A 74 9.56 5.64 -0.35
N CYS A 75 10.57 4.78 -0.21
CA CYS A 75 11.09 4.06 -1.36
C CYS A 75 10.09 2.97 -1.79
N ARG A 76 10.14 2.56 -3.06
CA ARG A 76 9.21 1.58 -3.64
C ARG A 76 9.08 0.30 -2.80
N LEU A 77 10.20 -0.21 -2.29
CA LEU A 77 10.22 -1.44 -1.50
C LEU A 77 9.52 -1.29 -0.13
N CYS A 78 9.71 -0.15 0.56
CA CYS A 78 9.01 0.09 1.83
C CYS A 78 7.53 0.37 1.61
N HIS A 79 7.19 1.07 0.53
CA HIS A 79 5.81 1.28 0.11
C HIS A 79 5.09 -0.04 -0.16
N ASP A 80 5.71 -0.96 -0.90
CA ASP A 80 5.16 -2.29 -1.15
C ASP A 80 4.97 -3.09 0.14
N ALA A 81 5.96 -3.06 1.05
CA ALA A 81 5.87 -3.75 2.33
C ALA A 81 4.69 -3.26 3.17
N VAL A 82 4.52 -1.94 3.27
CA VAL A 82 3.40 -1.31 3.98
C VAL A 82 2.07 -1.67 3.32
N THR A 83 1.96 -1.52 2.01
CA THR A 83 0.74 -1.84 1.24
C THR A 83 0.33 -3.30 1.43
N MET A 84 1.27 -4.23 1.40
CA MET A 84 0.99 -5.66 1.63
C MET A 84 0.52 -5.95 3.05
N LEU A 85 1.07 -5.25 4.06
CA LEU A 85 0.60 -5.35 5.45
C LEU A 85 -0.81 -4.77 5.60
N GLU A 86 -1.09 -3.64 4.96
CA GLU A 86 -2.42 -3.01 4.96
C GLU A 86 -3.48 -3.95 4.39
N TYR A 87 -3.21 -4.58 3.24
CA TYR A 87 -4.12 -5.56 2.66
C TYR A 87 -4.28 -6.80 3.56
N GLY A 88 -3.20 -7.31 4.14
CA GLY A 88 -3.25 -8.47 5.02
C GLY A 88 -4.02 -8.24 6.33
N LEU A 89 -4.06 -6.99 6.81
CA LEU A 89 -4.79 -6.60 8.02
C LEU A 89 -6.20 -6.06 7.75
N GLY A 90 -6.59 -5.92 6.48
CA GLY A 90 -7.89 -5.35 6.11
C GLY A 90 -8.06 -3.89 6.52
N LEU A 91 -6.95 -3.12 6.55
CA LEU A 91 -7.00 -1.72 6.94
C LEU A 91 -7.81 -0.90 5.92
N GLY A 92 -8.77 -0.12 6.43
CA GLY A 92 -9.68 0.69 5.64
C GLY A 92 -9.13 2.10 5.38
N LEU A 93 -9.66 3.07 6.14
CA LEU A 93 -9.32 4.48 5.99
C LEU A 93 -8.06 4.88 6.76
N ASP A 94 -7.81 4.22 7.89
CA ASP A 94 -6.62 4.42 8.71
C ASP A 94 -5.58 3.38 8.32
N ARG A 95 -4.45 3.88 7.82
CA ARG A 95 -3.38 3.09 7.22
C ARG A 95 -2.15 3.08 8.12
N ILE A 96 -1.15 2.29 7.73
CA ILE A 96 0.03 2.12 8.56
C ILE A 96 0.90 3.38 8.45
N ASN A 97 1.22 3.99 9.59
CA ASN A 97 2.29 4.98 9.69
C ASN A 97 3.64 4.26 9.84
N PRO A 98 4.57 4.39 8.88
CA PRO A 98 5.88 3.72 8.94
C PRO A 98 6.79 4.25 10.05
N GLU A 99 6.53 5.44 10.59
CA GLU A 99 7.33 6.04 11.66
C GLU A 99 6.97 5.49 13.05
N GLU A 100 5.80 4.87 13.19
CA GLU A 100 5.37 4.33 14.46
C GLU A 100 6.17 3.06 14.83
N PRO A 101 6.79 3.02 16.03
CA PRO A 101 7.63 1.90 16.44
C PRO A 101 6.94 0.53 16.38
N ARG A 102 5.63 0.47 16.65
CA ARG A 102 4.83 -0.78 16.62
C ARG A 102 4.83 -1.50 15.27
N TRP A 103 5.05 -0.76 14.18
CA TRP A 103 5.07 -1.32 12.82
C TRP A 103 6.46 -1.67 12.33
N ARG A 104 7.51 -1.17 13.00
CA ARG A 104 8.90 -1.25 12.53
C ARG A 104 9.32 -2.68 12.19
N ASP A 105 9.21 -3.60 13.15
CA ASP A 105 9.64 -4.98 12.96
C ASP A 105 8.82 -5.72 11.91
N ARG A 106 7.52 -5.41 11.83
CA ARG A 106 6.61 -6.00 10.82
C ARG A 106 7.00 -5.54 9.42
N ILE A 107 7.31 -4.25 9.26
CA ILE A 107 7.74 -3.67 7.98
C ILE A 107 9.10 -4.27 7.57
N ILE A 108 10.09 -4.35 8.48
CA ILE A 108 11.39 -4.96 8.20
C ILE A 108 11.21 -6.40 7.71
N ARG A 109 10.47 -7.23 8.46
CA ARG A 109 10.23 -8.63 8.08
C ARG A 109 9.57 -8.75 6.71
N LYS A 110 8.52 -7.97 6.45
CA LYS A 110 7.84 -7.99 5.16
C LYS A 110 8.75 -7.56 4.03
N ARG A 111 9.64 -6.60 4.28
CA ARG A 111 10.64 -6.11 3.33
C ARG A 111 11.59 -7.23 2.91
N ASP A 112 12.09 -8.00 3.88
CA ASP A 112 13.00 -9.12 3.62
C ASP A 112 12.31 -10.25 2.86
N GLU A 113 11.04 -10.55 3.18
CA GLU A 113 10.22 -11.49 2.42
C GLU A 113 10.07 -11.07 0.94
N ILE A 114 9.80 -9.78 0.68
CA ILE A 114 9.69 -9.25 -0.69
C ILE A 114 11.02 -9.39 -1.44
N ILE A 115 12.15 -9.05 -0.81
CA ILE A 115 13.48 -9.18 -1.42
C ILE A 115 13.74 -10.64 -1.78
N LYS A 116 13.52 -11.56 -0.83
CA LYS A 116 13.72 -13.00 -1.03
C LYS A 116 12.86 -13.52 -2.16
N PHE A 117 11.57 -13.16 -2.19
CA PHE A 117 10.66 -13.57 -3.25
C PHE A 117 11.10 -13.04 -4.63
N ARG A 118 11.42 -11.75 -4.75
CA ARG A 118 11.89 -11.15 -6.01
C ARG A 118 13.17 -11.80 -6.51
N SER A 119 14.14 -12.04 -5.62
CA SER A 119 15.39 -12.73 -5.95
C SER A 119 15.14 -14.14 -6.49
N LEU A 120 14.27 -14.91 -5.84
CA LEU A 120 13.89 -16.26 -6.30
C LEU A 120 13.19 -16.23 -7.66
N GLN A 121 12.29 -15.29 -7.90
CA GLN A 121 11.62 -15.11 -9.19
C GLN A 121 12.62 -14.77 -10.30
N THR A 122 13.57 -13.86 -10.04
CA THR A 122 14.64 -13.53 -10.98
C THR A 122 15.51 -14.75 -11.29
N ARG A 123 15.89 -15.54 -10.27
CA ARG A 123 16.67 -16.78 -10.48
C ARG A 123 15.90 -17.78 -11.36
N ARG A 124 14.63 -18.03 -11.06
CA ARG A 124 13.78 -18.94 -11.86
C ARG A 124 13.69 -18.52 -13.32
N ARG A 125 13.48 -17.23 -13.58
CA ARG A 125 13.41 -16.70 -14.96
C ARG A 125 14.71 -16.86 -15.73
N ARG A 126 15.86 -16.71 -15.06
CA ARG A 126 17.17 -16.91 -15.69
C ARG A 126 17.41 -18.37 -16.04
N MET A 127 17.15 -19.30 -15.13
CA MET A 127 17.30 -20.74 -15.40
C MET A 127 16.36 -21.22 -16.51
N ALA A 128 15.10 -20.78 -16.51
CA ALA A 128 14.16 -21.12 -17.57
C ALA A 128 14.52 -20.55 -18.95
N ALA A 129 15.32 -19.48 -19.02
CA ALA A 129 15.83 -18.94 -20.28
C ALA A 129 17.05 -19.75 -20.78
N GLU A 130 17.87 -20.26 -19.86
CA GLU A 130 19.06 -21.06 -20.14
C GLU A 130 18.71 -22.51 -20.54
N GLU A 131 17.56 -23.05 -20.11
CA GLU A 131 17.05 -24.37 -20.50
C GLU A 131 16.41 -24.42 -21.91
N VAL A 132 16.23 -23.26 -22.56
CA VAL A 132 15.57 -23.13 -23.88
C VAL A 132 16.56 -22.83 -25.01
N GLU A 133 17.87 -22.74 -24.70
CA GLU A 133 18.97 -22.55 -25.66
C GLU A 133 19.74 -23.85 -25.90
#